data_AF-A0A2S7CGX2-F1
#
_entry.id   AF-A0A2S7CGX2-F1
#
_cell.length_a   1.000
_cell.length_b   1.000
_cell.length_c   1.000
_cell.angle_alpha   90.00
_cell.angle_beta   90.00
_cell.angle_gamma   90.00
#
_symmetry.space_group_name_H-M   'P 1'
#
loop_
_entity.id
_entity.type
_entity.pdbx_description
1 polymer ?
#
loop_
_entity_poly.entity_id
_entity_poly.type
_entity_poly.pdbx_seq_one_letter_code
_entity_poly.pdbx_strand_id
1 'polypeptide(L)'
;MHEDQNTKLLAALKQKPMTAVEIWMELGIARASARVHDLRNQGFNIASTPITVPNRDGDDCRVAQYRLTDQQRTLLPELPGRGVMAA
;
A
#
# COMPACT_ATOMS: atom_id res chain seq x y z
N MET A 1 5.87 20.36 -16.09
CA MET A 1 4.94 19.92 -15.04
C MET A 1 5.70 18.95 -14.16
N HIS A 2 5.90 19.27 -12.88
CA HIS A 2 6.46 18.29 -11.95
C HIS A 2 5.39 17.25 -11.67
N GLU A 3 5.65 15.99 -12.00
CA GLU A 3 4.79 14.88 -11.60
C GLU A 3 4.80 14.79 -10.07
N ASP A 4 3.62 14.77 -9.44
CA ASP A 4 3.51 14.66 -8.00
C ASP A 4 4.16 13.35 -7.52
N GLN A 5 4.88 13.42 -6.41
CA GLN A 5 5.60 12.27 -5.85
C GLN A 5 4.63 11.11 -5.53
N ASN A 6 3.38 11.42 -5.20
CA ASN A 6 2.33 10.43 -4.96
C ASN A 6 1.97 9.67 -6.24
N THR A 7 1.78 10.40 -7.36
CA THR A 7 1.48 9.80 -8.67
C THR A 7 2.61 8.89 -9.13
N LYS A 8 3.85 9.36 -9.00
CA LYS A 8 5.05 8.57 -9.34
C LYS A 8 5.14 7.28 -8.51
N LEU A 9 4.91 7.39 -7.20
CA LEU A 9 4.91 6.23 -6.31
C LEU A 9 3.78 5.25 -6.66
N LEU A 10 2.57 5.75 -6.89
CA LEU A 10 1.42 4.93 -7.24
C LEU A 10 1.65 4.18 -8.56
N ALA A 11 2.22 4.84 -9.58
CA ALA A 11 2.54 4.22 -10.85
C ALA A 11 3.57 3.08 -10.69
N ALA A 12 4.57 3.26 -9.82
CA ALA A 12 5.56 2.23 -9.52
C ALA A 12 4.95 1.05 -8.76
N LEU A 13 4.12 1.31 -7.73
CA LEU A 13 3.46 0.28 -6.93
C LEU A 13 2.44 -0.57 -7.73
N LYS A 14 1.94 -0.05 -8.85
CA LYS A 14 1.10 -0.82 -9.80
C LYS A 14 1.90 -1.85 -10.60
N GLN A 15 3.21 -1.63 -10.78
CA GLN A 15 4.07 -2.55 -11.54
C GLN A 15 4.68 -3.63 -10.64
N LYS A 16 5.20 -3.23 -9.48
CA LYS A 16 5.81 -4.16 -8.52
C LYS A 16 5.68 -3.65 -7.07
N PRO A 17 5.64 -4.55 -6.08
CA PRO A 17 5.90 -4.19 -4.69
C PRO A 17 7.28 -3.57 -4.53
N MET A 18 7.42 -2.57 -3.67
CA MET A 18 8.69 -1.89 -3.43
C MET A 18 8.91 -1.62 -1.95
N THR A 19 10.16 -1.74 -1.51
CA THR A 19 10.63 -1.36 -0.19
C THR A 19 10.88 0.14 -0.10
N ALA A 20 10.96 0.67 1.12
CA ALA A 20 11.33 2.07 1.34
C ALA A 20 12.69 2.44 0.70
N VAL A 21 13.64 1.51 0.67
CA VAL A 21 14.97 1.73 0.08
C VAL A 21 14.89 1.76 -1.44
N GLU A 22 14.16 0.84 -2.07
CA GLU A 22 13.96 0.84 -3.53
C GLU A 22 13.21 2.10 -3.99
N ILE A 23 12.20 2.55 -3.23
CA ILE A 23 11.48 3.80 -3.52
C ILE A 23 12.43 5.00 -3.48
N TRP A 24 13.36 5.03 -2.53
CA TRP A 24 14.35 6.10 -2.45
C TRP A 24 15.34 6.03 -3.63
N MET A 25 15.89 4.86 -3.91
CA MET A 25 16.91 4.66 -4.95
C MET A 25 16.36 4.81 -6.38
N GLU A 26 15.20 4.24 -6.67
CA GLU A 26 14.61 4.23 -8.01
C GLU A 26 13.76 5.48 -8.29
N LEU A 27 12.99 5.97 -7.30
CA LEU A 27 12.05 7.07 -7.51
C LEU A 27 12.56 8.42 -6.98
N GLY A 28 13.61 8.43 -6.16
CA GLY A 28 14.13 9.65 -5.53
C GLY A 28 13.25 10.17 -4.38
N ILE A 29 12.41 9.32 -3.79
CA ILE A 29 11.43 9.72 -2.76
C ILE A 29 11.98 9.35 -1.37
N ALA A 30 12.50 10.32 -0.64
CA ALA A 30 13.13 10.08 0.67
C ALA A 30 12.13 9.67 1.78
N ARG A 31 10.91 10.22 1.77
CA ARG A 31 9.87 9.91 2.78
C ARG A 31 8.77 9.02 2.19
N ALA A 32 9.14 7.80 1.78
CA ALA A 32 8.22 6.84 1.20
C ALA A 32 6.96 6.61 2.07
N SER A 33 7.15 6.48 3.39
CA SER A 33 6.04 6.30 4.35
C SER A 33 5.03 7.45 4.35
N ALA A 34 5.50 8.69 4.22
CA ALA A 34 4.62 9.86 4.15
C ALA A 34 3.76 9.85 2.87
N ARG A 35 4.38 9.53 1.72
CA ARG A 35 3.64 9.42 0.44
C ARG A 35 2.65 8.25 0.44
N VAL A 36 3.02 7.12 1.06
CA VAL A 36 2.08 6.00 1.26
C VAL A 36 0.91 6.41 2.14
N HIS A 37 1.15 7.17 3.21
CA HIS A 37 0.08 7.71 4.05
C HIS A 37 -0.83 8.67 3.27
N ASP A 38 -0.26 9.57 2.46
CA ASP A 38 -1.03 10.47 1.59
C ASP A 38 -1.91 9.69 0.60
N LEU A 39 -1.35 8.65 -0.04
CA LEU A 39 -2.10 7.79 -0.97
C LEU A 39 -3.21 7.01 -0.26
N ARG A 40 -2.98 6.52 0.96
CA ARG A 40 -4.04 5.89 1.77
C ARG A 40 -5.17 6.85 2.09
N ASN A 41 -4.85 8.11 2.41
CA ASN A 41 -5.85 9.15 2.65
C ASN A 41 -6.62 9.53 1.38
N GLN A 42 -6.02 9.34 0.20
CA GLN A 42 -6.70 9.47 -1.09
C GLN A 42 -7.56 8.26 -1.45
N GLY A 43 -7.61 7.22 -0.60
CA GLY A 43 -8.44 6.03 -0.79
C GLY A 43 -7.73 4.85 -1.47
N PHE A 44 -6.43 4.94 -1.74
CA PHE A 44 -5.68 3.81 -2.27
C PHE A 44 -5.38 2.77 -1.19
N ASN A 45 -5.75 1.52 -1.44
CA ASN A 45 -5.49 0.43 -0.52
C ASN A 45 -4.06 -0.12 -0.71
N ILE A 46 -3.10 0.47 0.03
CA ILE A 46 -1.69 0.05 0.01
C ILE A 46 -1.38 -0.73 1.27
N ALA A 47 -1.03 -2.01 1.13
CA ALA A 47 -0.59 -2.85 2.23
C ALA A 47 0.91 -2.64 2.54
N SER A 48 1.26 -2.75 3.81
CA SER A 48 2.66 -2.75 4.29
C SER A 48 2.97 -4.08 4.93
N THR A 49 3.93 -4.81 4.39
CA THR A 49 4.41 -6.08 4.95
C THR A 49 5.88 -5.95 5.35
N PRO A 50 6.26 -6.32 6.57
CA PRO A 50 7.67 -6.36 6.96
C PRO A 50 8.36 -7.52 6.23
N ILE A 51 9.52 -7.26 5.63
CA ILE A 51 10.40 -8.27 5.07
C ILE A 51 11.78 -8.17 5.73
N THR A 52 12.47 -9.30 5.87
CA THR A 52 13.85 -9.32 6.35
C THR A 52 14.79 -9.25 5.15
N VAL A 53 15.74 -8.32 5.18
CA VAL A 53 16.80 -8.17 4.18
C VAL A 53 18.14 -8.00 4.89
N PRO A 54 19.23 -8.59 4.37
CA PRO A 54 20.56 -8.36 4.93
C PRO A 54 20.97 -6.90 4.70
N ASN A 55 21.51 -6.26 5.73
CA ASN A 55 22.10 -4.93 5.63
C ASN A 55 23.53 -5.01 5.07
N ARG A 56 24.18 -3.86 4.89
CA ARG A 56 25.56 -3.78 4.38
C ARG A 56 26.59 -4.47 5.29
N ASP A 57 26.27 -4.61 6.57
CA ASP A 57 27.14 -5.17 7.60
C ASP A 57 26.90 -6.69 7.78
N GLY A 58 25.93 -7.25 7.05
CA GLY A 58 25.59 -8.68 7.05
C GLY A 58 24.47 -9.07 8.01
N ASP A 59 23.89 -8.12 8.76
CA ASP A 59 22.82 -8.39 9.72
C ASP A 59 21.43 -8.38 9.06
N ASP A 60 20.54 -9.22 9.57
CA ASP A 60 19.14 -9.28 9.16
C ASP A 60 18.36 -8.05 9.65
N CYS A 61 17.99 -7.17 8.72
CA CYS A 61 17.21 -5.97 8.98
C CYS A 61 15.77 -6.13 8.49
N ARG A 62 14.80 -5.68 9.28
CA ARG A 62 13.40 -5.65 8.87
C ARG A 62 13.08 -4.33 8.18
N VAL A 63 12.61 -4.39 6.94
CA VAL A 63 12.17 -3.24 6.15
C VAL A 63 10.71 -3.40 5.73
N ALA A 64 10.01 -2.28 5.59
CA ALA A 64 8.63 -2.30 5.09
C ALA A 64 8.64 -2.41 3.55
N GLN A 65 7.92 -3.41 3.04
CA GLN A 65 7.56 -3.53 1.64
C GLN A 65 6.12 -3.06 1.44
N TYR A 66 5.91 -2.21 0.45
CA TYR A 66 4.61 -1.66 0.09
C TYR A 66 4.10 -2.33 -1.19
N ARG A 67 2.81 -2.64 -1.22
CA ARG A 67 2.13 -3.17 -2.41
C ARG A 67 0.73 -2.60 -2.53
N LEU A 68 0.27 -2.37 -3.76
CA LEU A 68 -1.14 -2.10 -4.00
C LEU A 68 -1.94 -3.39 -3.77
N THR A 69 -3.10 -3.29 -3.13
CA THR A 69 -4.00 -4.42 -2.91
C THR A 69 -5.36 -4.16 -3.53
N ASP A 70 -5.85 -5.13 -4.29
CA ASP A 70 -7.14 -5.04 -4.99
C ASP A 70 -8.35 -5.29 -4.08
N GLN A 71 -8.15 -5.38 -2.76
CA GLN A 71 -9.27 -5.57 -1.83
C GLN A 71 -10.06 -4.27 -1.66
N GLN A 72 -10.82 -3.90 -2.68
CA GLN A 72 -12.17 -3.40 -2.48
C GLN A 72 -12.98 -4.60 -1.99
N ARG A 73 -12.94 -4.86 -0.68
CA ARG A 73 -13.92 -5.76 -0.08
C ARG A 73 -15.25 -5.02 -0.21
N THR A 74 -16.00 -5.33 -1.27
CA THR A 74 -17.42 -5.06 -1.37
C THR A 74 -18.04 -5.58 -0.08
N LEU A 75 -18.20 -4.71 0.91
CA LEU A 75 -19.14 -4.94 1.98
C LEU A 75 -20.51 -4.85 1.30
N LEU A 76 -20.98 -5.99 0.78
CA LEU A 76 -22.40 -6.13 0.49
C LEU A 76 -23.12 -5.75 1.78
N PRO A 77 -24.02 -4.76 1.80
CA PRO A 77 -24.91 -4.62 2.93
C PRO A 77 -25.74 -5.91 2.97
N GLU A 78 -25.58 -6.67 4.04
CA GLU A 78 -26.52 -7.73 4.40
C GLU A 78 -27.90 -7.07 4.43
N LEU A 79 -28.72 -7.30 3.40
CA LEU A 79 -30.09 -6.80 3.35
C LEU A 79 -30.82 -7.36 4.58
N PRO A 80 -31.61 -6.57 5.33
CA PRO A 80 -32.48 -7.12 6.35
C PRO A 80 -33.48 -8.05 5.65
N GLY A 81 -33.27 -9.36 5.80
CA GLY A 81 -34.18 -10.39 5.34
C GLY A 81 -35.57 -10.10 5.88
N ARG A 82 -36.45 -9.68 4.97
CA ARG A 82 -37.87 -9.46 5.20
C ARG A 82 -38.52 -10.83 5.41
N GLY A 83 -38.65 -11.24 6.66
CA GLY A 83 -39.34 -12.47 7.08
C GLY A 83 -40.58 -12.13 7.92
N VAL A 84 -41.65 -11.79 7.23
CA VAL A 84 -43.00 -11.61 7.77
C VAL A 84 -43.68 -12.99 7.86
N MET A 85 -44.34 -13.25 9.00
CA MET A 85 -45.28 -14.34 9.35
C MET A 85 -44.75 -15.77 9.60
N ALA A 86 -45.00 -16.25 10.83
CA ALA A 86 -45.66 -17.52 11.19
C ALA A 86 -45.63 -17.65 12.73
N ALA A 87 -46.63 -18.12 13.47
CA ALA A 87 -48.05 -18.39 13.30
C ALA A 87 -48.63 -18.32 14.74
#